data_AF-W0BH36-F1
#
_entry.id   AF-W0BH36-F1
#
_cell.length_a   1.000
_cell.length_b   1.000
_cell.length_c   1.000
_cell.angle_alpha   90.00
_cell.angle_beta   90.00
_cell.angle_gamma   90.00
#
_symmetry.space_group_name_H-M   'P 1'
#
loop_
_entity.id
_entity.type
_entity.pdbx_description
1 polymer ?
#
loop_
_entity_poly.entity_id
_entity_poly.type
_entity_poly.pdbx_seq_one_letter_code
_entity_poly.pdbx_strand_id
1 'polypeptide(L)'
;MLVAMIDKFWYTRHPLRWLLFPFALLYEFISKCRRFFLQRFCQQPIPVPVIVVGNLTVGGVGKTPMVIALAQQLCARGLRVGIVSRGYGAKVNVFPYEVTPDSKADEVGDEPLLLAKKTGCPVVIAPKRKHAVQYLLDTYQTQIVLSDDGLQHYAMARAMEIVVIDGTRGLGNGLCLPAGPLRESARRIKSADFVIVNGGEWPDAYRMELVAGKFIQLMSGQVLDAFEFNEKVAAVAAIGNPQRFLRHSLNLVCSLRLILLLITIVFSQRNCGFQKKE
;
A
#
# COMPACT_ATOMS: atom_id res chain seq x y z
N MET A 1 21.93 -2.93 7.15
CA MET A 1 22.80 -3.81 6.34
C MET A 1 22.08 -5.09 5.91
N LEU A 2 21.50 -5.86 6.84
CA LEU A 2 20.82 -7.15 6.54
C LEU A 2 19.60 -7.03 5.60
N VAL A 3 18.72 -6.04 5.81
CA VAL A 3 17.54 -5.79 4.95
C VAL A 3 17.94 -5.48 3.51
N ALA A 4 18.99 -4.68 3.31
CA ALA A 4 19.50 -4.35 1.98
C ALA A 4 20.15 -5.56 1.27
N MET A 5 20.77 -6.47 2.03
CA MET A 5 21.31 -7.72 1.49
C MET A 5 20.19 -8.68 1.06
N ILE A 6 19.11 -8.78 1.84
CA ILE A 6 17.92 -9.58 1.50
C ILE A 6 17.23 -9.00 0.26
N ASP A 7 17.12 -7.67 0.18
CA ASP A 7 16.54 -7.00 -0.99
C ASP A 7 17.38 -7.27 -2.24
N LYS A 8 18.70 -7.13 -2.15
CA LYS A 8 19.60 -7.50 -3.25
C LYS A 8 19.45 -8.97 -3.61
N PHE A 9 19.36 -9.87 -2.63
CA PHE A 9 19.19 -11.31 -2.87
C PHE A 9 17.87 -11.64 -3.60
N TRP A 10 16.75 -11.01 -3.23
CA TRP A 10 15.45 -11.27 -3.84
C TRP A 10 15.28 -10.67 -5.24
N TYR A 11 15.97 -9.56 -5.52
CA TYR A 11 15.89 -8.85 -6.78
C TYR A 11 17.12 -9.10 -7.69
N THR A 12 18.05 -9.98 -7.26
CA THR A 12 19.12 -10.55 -8.09
C THR A 12 18.95 -12.07 -8.20
N ARG A 13 19.46 -12.70 -9.26
CA ARG A 13 19.38 -14.16 -9.46
C ARG A 13 20.48 -14.89 -8.68
N HIS A 14 20.67 -14.57 -7.41
CA HIS A 14 21.76 -15.13 -6.59
C HIS A 14 21.61 -16.66 -6.41
N PRO A 15 22.70 -17.46 -6.50
CA PRO A 15 22.63 -18.92 -6.45
C PRO A 15 22.05 -19.49 -5.14
N LEU A 16 22.21 -18.78 -4.01
CA LEU A 16 21.61 -19.17 -2.71
C LEU A 16 20.08 -19.36 -2.77
N ARG A 17 19.39 -18.84 -3.79
CA ARG A 17 17.95 -19.08 -4.00
C ARG A 17 17.61 -20.56 -4.18
N TRP A 18 18.53 -21.35 -4.74
CA TRP A 18 18.32 -22.78 -4.94
C TRP A 18 18.35 -23.56 -3.62
N LEU A 19 19.18 -23.12 -2.68
CA LEU A 19 19.20 -23.68 -1.32
C LEU A 19 17.90 -23.39 -0.57
N LEU A 20 17.33 -22.19 -0.77
CA LEU A 20 16.07 -21.78 -0.12
C LEU A 20 14.81 -22.20 -0.89
N PHE A 21 14.95 -22.67 -2.12
CA PHE A 21 13.85 -23.06 -2.99
C PHE A 21 12.89 -24.10 -2.39
N PRO A 22 13.34 -25.20 -1.75
CA PRO A 22 12.41 -26.16 -1.13
C PRO A 22 11.54 -25.51 -0.04
N PHE A 23 12.10 -24.57 0.73
CA PHE A 23 11.34 -23.83 1.73
C PHE A 23 10.32 -22.88 1.10
N ALA A 24 10.65 -22.27 -0.05
CA ALA A 24 9.72 -21.45 -0.80
C ALA A 24 8.55 -22.25 -1.38
N LEU A 25 8.80 -23.47 -1.86
CA LEU A 25 7.75 -24.39 -2.32
C LEU A 25 6.81 -24.78 -1.18
N LEU A 26 7.37 -25.13 -0.01
CA LEU A 26 6.59 -25.45 1.18
C LEU A 26 5.74 -24.25 1.63
N TYR A 27 6.33 -23.06 1.67
CA TYR A 27 5.61 -21.83 2.00
C TYR A 27 4.47 -21.53 1.00
N GLU A 28 4.72 -21.69 -0.30
CA GLU A 28 3.71 -21.51 -1.34
C GLU A 28 2.56 -22.52 -1.18
N PHE A 29 2.87 -23.78 -0.89
CA PHE A 29 1.87 -24.81 -0.63
C PHE A 29 0.99 -24.48 0.58
N ILE A 30 1.60 -24.15 1.72
CA ILE A 30 0.88 -23.75 2.94
C ILE A 30 0.00 -22.53 2.67
N SER A 31 0.52 -21.52 1.96
CA SER A 31 -0.22 -20.30 1.63
C SER A 31 -1.42 -20.58 0.74
N LYS A 32 -1.29 -21.49 -0.25
CA LYS A 32 -2.41 -21.94 -1.09
C LYS A 32 -3.47 -22.69 -0.30
N CYS A 33 -3.07 -23.66 0.53
CA CYS A 33 -4.01 -24.42 1.38
C CYS A 33 -4.76 -23.49 2.33
N ARG A 34 -4.04 -22.56 2.97
CA ARG A 34 -4.63 -21.56 3.87
C ARG A 34 -5.61 -20.65 3.14
N ARG A 35 -5.25 -20.15 1.95
CA ARG A 35 -6.16 -19.35 1.12
C ARG A 35 -7.44 -20.11 0.83
N PHE A 36 -7.32 -21.33 0.30
CA PHE A 36 -8.47 -22.17 -0.04
C PHE A 36 -9.39 -22.38 1.16
N PHE A 37 -8.81 -22.76 2.31
CA PHE A 37 -9.56 -22.98 3.53
C PHE A 37 -10.30 -21.71 4.00
N LEU A 38 -9.60 -20.58 4.08
CA LEU A 38 -10.19 -19.33 4.57
C LEU A 38 -11.29 -18.81 3.64
N GLN A 39 -11.10 -18.91 2.32
CA GLN A 39 -12.11 -18.49 1.34
C GLN A 39 -13.34 -19.40 1.39
N ARG A 40 -13.15 -20.72 1.51
CA ARG A 40 -14.24 -21.69 1.42
C ARG A 40 -15.05 -21.85 2.71
N PHE A 41 -14.42 -21.69 3.88
CA PHE A 41 -15.01 -22.05 5.17
C PHE A 41 -15.06 -20.90 6.18
N CYS A 42 -14.25 -19.86 6.04
CA CYS A 42 -14.16 -18.78 7.03
C CYS A 42 -14.71 -17.44 6.55
N GLN A 43 -15.08 -17.32 5.27
CA GLN A 43 -15.68 -16.10 4.76
C GLN A 43 -17.08 -15.89 5.33
N GLN A 44 -17.32 -14.65 5.75
CA GLN A 44 -18.63 -14.22 6.23
C GLN A 44 -19.13 -13.07 5.36
N PRO A 45 -20.43 -13.03 5.05
CA PRO A 45 -21.00 -11.98 4.22
C PRO A 45 -20.85 -10.62 4.91
N ILE A 46 -20.59 -9.61 4.10
CA ILE A 46 -20.52 -8.20 4.52
C ILE A 46 -21.61 -7.48 3.72
N PRO A 47 -22.50 -6.70 4.35
CA PRO A 47 -23.65 -6.10 3.68
C PRO A 47 -23.29 -4.99 2.69
N VAL A 48 -22.01 -4.61 2.61
CA VAL A 48 -21.50 -3.57 1.72
C VAL A 48 -20.29 -4.08 0.93
N PRO A 49 -20.05 -3.56 -0.28
CA PRO A 49 -18.88 -3.95 -1.06
C PRO A 49 -17.58 -3.60 -0.33
N VAL A 50 -16.67 -4.56 -0.28
CA VAL A 50 -15.30 -4.37 0.22
C VAL A 50 -14.31 -4.46 -0.93
N ILE A 51 -13.58 -3.38 -1.19
CA ILE A 51 -12.48 -3.35 -2.15
C ILE A 51 -11.18 -3.55 -1.40
N VAL A 52 -10.43 -4.57 -1.79
CA VAL A 52 -9.12 -4.88 -1.21
C VAL A 52 -8.02 -4.31 -2.09
N VAL A 53 -7.20 -3.43 -1.55
CA VAL A 53 -5.97 -2.96 -2.20
C VAL A 53 -4.79 -3.64 -1.52
N GLY A 54 -3.89 -4.24 -2.28
CA GLY A 54 -2.70 -4.84 -1.69
C GLY A 54 -1.62 -5.16 -2.69
N ASN A 55 -0.61 -5.90 -2.25
CA ASN A 55 0.48 -6.34 -3.10
C ASN A 55 0.92 -7.78 -2.82
N LEU A 56 1.63 -8.35 -3.80
CA LEU A 56 2.14 -9.72 -3.71
C LEU A 56 3.55 -9.78 -3.14
N THR A 57 4.32 -8.68 -3.16
CA THR A 57 5.70 -8.63 -2.68
C THR A 57 5.80 -8.12 -1.24
N VAL A 58 6.87 -8.47 -0.53
CA VAL A 58 7.26 -7.76 0.68
C VAL A 58 7.94 -6.45 0.28
N GLY A 59 7.44 -5.33 0.81
CA GLY A 59 7.99 -3.99 0.55
C GLY A 59 6.93 -2.95 0.19
N GLY A 60 7.37 -1.71 0.04
CA GLY A 60 6.53 -0.57 -0.30
C GLY A 60 6.33 -0.42 -1.81
N VAL A 61 5.22 -0.93 -2.34
CA VAL A 61 4.84 -0.76 -3.76
C VAL A 61 3.92 0.44 -4.02
N GLY A 62 3.66 1.24 -2.98
CA GLY A 62 2.77 2.41 -3.04
C GLY A 62 1.27 2.07 -3.02
N LYS A 63 0.86 1.17 -2.12
CA LYS A 63 -0.56 0.86 -1.85
C LYS A 63 -1.30 2.04 -1.24
N THR A 64 -0.71 2.67 -0.23
CA THR A 64 -1.30 3.79 0.50
C THR A 64 -1.69 4.96 -0.44
N PRO A 65 -0.81 5.41 -1.36
CA PRO A 65 -1.19 6.23 -2.52
C PRO A 65 -2.50 5.85 -3.23
N MET A 66 -2.60 4.58 -3.62
CA MET A 66 -3.75 4.07 -4.37
C MET A 66 -5.03 4.08 -3.51
N VAL A 67 -4.94 3.71 -2.24
CA VAL A 67 -6.06 3.76 -1.29
C VAL A 67 -6.56 5.20 -1.11
N ILE A 68 -5.64 6.16 -0.94
CA ILE A 68 -6.00 7.59 -0.81
C ILE A 68 -6.73 8.08 -2.06
N ALA A 69 -6.15 7.84 -3.24
CA ALA A 69 -6.75 8.27 -4.51
C ALA A 69 -8.13 7.65 -4.72
N LEU A 70 -8.27 6.35 -4.42
CA LEU A 70 -9.55 5.65 -4.54
C LEU A 70 -10.59 6.17 -3.56
N ALA A 71 -10.22 6.39 -2.29
CA ALA A 71 -11.11 6.94 -1.27
C ALA A 71 -11.64 8.32 -1.70
N GLN A 72 -10.75 9.22 -2.12
CA GLN A 72 -11.12 10.56 -2.57
C GLN A 72 -12.05 10.52 -3.79
N GLN A 73 -11.79 9.65 -4.76
CA GLN A 73 -12.66 9.48 -5.94
C GLN A 73 -14.05 8.97 -5.58
N LEU A 74 -14.15 8.03 -4.65
CA LEU A 74 -15.43 7.49 -4.19
C LEU A 74 -16.21 8.53 -3.37
N CYS A 75 -15.53 9.25 -2.47
CA CYS A 75 -16.13 10.35 -1.71
C CYS A 75 -16.59 11.49 -2.63
N ALA A 76 -15.83 11.84 -3.67
CA ALA A 76 -16.22 12.85 -4.66
C ALA A 76 -17.48 12.45 -5.45
N ARG A 77 -17.79 11.15 -5.52
CA ARG A 77 -19.05 10.63 -6.08
C ARG A 77 -20.18 10.54 -5.03
N GLY A 78 -19.99 11.09 -3.84
CA GLY A 78 -20.97 11.13 -2.77
C GLY A 78 -21.10 9.83 -1.97
N LEU A 79 -20.18 8.87 -2.11
CA LEU A 79 -20.21 7.62 -1.34
C LEU A 79 -19.60 7.81 0.04
N ARG A 80 -20.21 7.21 1.06
CA ARG A 80 -19.64 7.10 2.42
C ARG A 80 -18.63 5.96 2.48
N VAL A 81 -17.36 6.32 2.39
CA VAL A 81 -16.23 5.38 2.39
C VAL A 81 -15.71 5.17 3.80
N GLY A 82 -15.54 3.91 4.21
CA GLY A 82 -14.79 3.54 5.41
C GLY A 82 -13.50 2.81 5.04
N ILE A 83 -12.42 3.03 5.78
CA ILE A 83 -11.12 2.41 5.50
C ILE A 83 -10.74 1.49 6.65
N VAL A 84 -10.33 0.26 6.33
CA VAL A 84 -9.81 -0.70 7.32
C VAL A 84 -8.35 -1.00 7.06
N SER A 85 -7.57 -1.02 8.14
CA SER A 85 -6.17 -1.44 8.13
C SER A 85 -5.88 -2.43 9.26
N ARG A 86 -4.73 -3.09 9.20
CA ARG A 86 -4.30 -4.03 10.24
C ARG A 86 -3.80 -3.30 11.50
N GLY A 87 -3.29 -2.07 11.36
CA GLY A 87 -2.57 -1.37 12.42
C GLY A 87 -1.16 -1.92 12.62
N TYR A 88 -0.41 -2.12 11.54
CA TYR A 88 0.98 -2.59 11.66
C TYR A 88 1.82 -1.53 12.37
N GLY A 89 2.50 -1.93 13.46
CA GLY A 89 3.27 -1.00 14.30
C GLY A 89 2.44 -0.20 15.30
N ALA A 90 1.11 -0.34 15.30
CA ALA A 90 0.26 0.29 16.30
C ALA A 90 0.49 -0.33 17.70
N LYS A 91 0.46 0.51 18.74
CA LYS A 91 0.64 0.12 20.14
C LYS A 91 -0.67 0.14 20.94
N VAL A 92 -1.80 0.34 20.27
CA VAL A 92 -3.11 0.26 20.91
C VAL A 92 -3.40 -1.17 21.38
N ASN A 93 -3.95 -1.28 22.59
CA ASN A 93 -4.24 -2.57 23.21
C ASN A 93 -5.70 -3.03 23.00
N VAL A 94 -6.58 -2.10 22.62
CA VAL A 94 -8.01 -2.35 22.42
C VAL A 94 -8.34 -2.22 20.94
N PHE A 95 -8.99 -3.24 20.40
CA PHE A 95 -9.44 -3.29 19.00
C PHE A 95 -10.93 -3.66 18.95
N PRO A 96 -11.69 -3.18 17.95
CA PRO A 96 -11.29 -2.25 16.89
C PRO A 96 -10.97 -0.85 17.45
N TYR A 97 -10.05 -0.13 16.81
CA TYR A 97 -9.65 1.21 17.21
C TYR A 97 -9.83 2.18 16.04
N GLU A 98 -10.57 3.26 16.25
CA GLU A 98 -10.74 4.32 15.26
C GLU A 98 -9.55 5.29 15.32
N VAL A 99 -8.96 5.55 14.15
CA VAL A 99 -7.86 6.49 14.01
C VAL A 99 -8.41 7.85 13.61
N THR A 100 -8.19 8.83 14.47
CA THR A 100 -8.55 10.23 14.22
C THR A 100 -7.37 11.02 13.65
N PRO A 101 -7.60 12.14 12.94
CA PRO A 101 -6.52 13.01 12.46
C PRO A 101 -5.59 13.53 13.58
N ASP A 102 -6.09 13.63 14.81
CA ASP A 102 -5.34 14.10 15.99
C ASP A 102 -4.64 12.97 16.76
N SER A 103 -4.81 11.72 16.33
CA SER A 103 -4.13 10.57 16.93
C SER A 103 -2.61 10.67 16.78
N LYS A 104 -1.87 10.12 17.75
CA LYS A 104 -0.41 10.09 17.71
C LYS A 104 0.09 8.95 16.84
N ALA A 105 1.02 9.24 15.93
CA ALA A 105 1.60 8.25 15.03
C ALA A 105 2.22 7.05 15.77
N ASP A 106 2.86 7.28 16.92
CA ASP A 106 3.45 6.24 17.76
C ASP A 106 2.43 5.27 18.37
N GLU A 107 1.15 5.64 18.43
CA GLU A 107 0.07 4.85 18.99
C GLU A 107 -0.68 4.08 17.89
N VAL A 108 -1.07 4.77 16.81
CA VAL A 108 -1.92 4.21 15.75
C VAL A 108 -1.15 3.69 14.52
N GLY A 109 0.13 4.05 14.42
CA GLY A 109 0.99 3.81 13.26
C GLY A 109 0.91 4.93 12.22
N ASP A 110 1.99 5.08 11.44
CA ASP A 110 2.12 6.14 10.42
C ASP A 110 1.11 5.99 9.27
N GLU A 111 0.94 4.77 8.75
CA GLU A 111 0.08 4.53 7.58
C GLU A 111 -1.41 4.79 7.88
N PRO A 112 -2.01 4.27 8.97
CA PRO A 112 -3.40 4.58 9.31
C PRO A 112 -3.65 6.06 9.57
N LEU A 113 -2.72 6.75 10.26
CA LEU A 113 -2.82 8.18 10.52
C LEU A 113 -2.76 8.99 9.22
N LEU A 114 -1.86 8.63 8.30
CA LEU A 114 -1.76 9.25 7.00
C LEU A 114 -3.05 9.09 6.20
N LEU A 115 -3.66 7.90 6.22
CA LEU A 115 -4.95 7.64 5.58
C LEU A 115 -6.05 8.55 6.16
N ALA A 116 -6.16 8.63 7.48
CA ALA A 116 -7.16 9.48 8.15
C ALA A 116 -6.99 10.96 7.75
N LYS A 117 -5.77 11.48 7.83
CA LYS A 117 -5.47 12.88 7.49
C LYS A 117 -5.70 13.22 6.02
N LYS A 118 -5.38 12.31 5.09
CA LYS A 118 -5.43 12.59 3.65
C LYS A 118 -6.78 12.33 3.00
N THR A 119 -7.57 11.44 3.59
CA THR A 119 -8.87 11.05 3.02
C THR A 119 -10.03 11.72 3.73
N GLY A 120 -9.88 12.09 5.01
CA GLY A 120 -11.00 12.54 5.86
C GLY A 120 -12.06 11.45 6.08
N CYS A 121 -11.80 10.21 5.66
CA CYS A 121 -12.70 9.09 5.84
C CYS A 121 -12.49 8.45 7.22
N PRO A 122 -13.51 7.81 7.81
CA PRO A 122 -13.33 6.96 8.98
C PRO A 122 -12.30 5.85 8.70
N VAL A 123 -11.25 5.79 9.53
CA VAL A 123 -10.19 4.78 9.44
C VAL A 123 -10.19 3.95 10.71
N VAL A 124 -10.31 2.63 10.56
CA VAL A 124 -10.36 1.72 11.71
C VAL A 124 -9.29 0.64 11.57
N ILE A 125 -8.50 0.46 12.63
CA ILE A 125 -7.49 -0.59 12.70
C ILE A 125 -7.98 -1.76 13.53
N ALA A 126 -7.73 -2.97 13.03
CA ALA A 126 -7.93 -4.21 13.78
C ALA A 126 -7.11 -5.36 13.19
N PRO A 127 -6.42 -6.20 14.00
CA PRO A 127 -5.76 -7.41 13.52
C PRO A 127 -6.71 -8.35 12.78
N LYS A 128 -7.94 -8.48 13.30
CA LYS A 128 -9.08 -9.14 12.65
C LYS A 128 -9.92 -8.07 11.95
N ARG A 129 -9.65 -7.83 10.66
CA ARG A 129 -10.30 -6.78 9.85
C ARG A 129 -11.83 -6.81 9.88
N LYS A 130 -12.44 -7.98 10.07
CA LYS A 130 -13.89 -8.09 10.23
C LYS A 130 -14.43 -7.18 11.33
N HIS A 131 -13.74 -7.08 12.47
CA HIS A 131 -14.21 -6.22 13.57
C HIS A 131 -14.11 -4.73 13.21
N ALA A 132 -13.09 -4.34 12.43
CA ALA A 132 -12.99 -2.97 11.92
C ALA A 132 -14.13 -2.66 10.92
N VAL A 133 -14.46 -3.62 10.04
CA VAL A 133 -15.61 -3.48 9.13
C VAL A 133 -16.91 -3.34 9.89
N GLN A 134 -17.15 -4.19 10.90
CA GLN A 134 -18.37 -4.13 11.71
C GLN A 134 -18.51 -2.77 12.40
N TYR A 135 -17.43 -2.27 13.01
CA TYR A 135 -17.41 -0.94 13.61
C TYR A 135 -17.79 0.16 12.61
N LEU A 136 -17.25 0.13 11.39
CA LEU A 136 -17.59 1.11 10.36
C LEU A 136 -19.06 1.06 9.93
N LEU A 137 -19.66 -0.13 9.92
CA LEU A 137 -21.07 -0.32 9.58
C LEU A 137 -21.98 0.21 10.67
N ASP A 138 -21.63 -0.05 11.93
CA ASP A 138 -22.42 0.33 13.10
C ASP A 138 -22.36 1.85 13.36
N THR A 139 -21.23 2.50 13.07
CA THR A 139 -21.00 3.91 13.43
C THR A 139 -21.25 4.90 12.28
N TYR A 140 -20.92 4.56 11.03
CA TYR A 140 -20.76 5.57 9.96
C TYR A 140 -21.73 5.44 8.77
N GLN A 141 -22.71 4.53 8.83
CA GLN A 141 -23.58 4.20 7.69
C GLN A 141 -22.77 3.94 6.40
N THR A 142 -21.61 3.31 6.56
CA THR A 142 -20.62 3.08 5.50
C THR A 142 -21.27 2.36 4.32
N GLN A 143 -21.07 2.86 3.10
CA GLN A 143 -21.61 2.25 1.88
C GLN A 143 -20.57 1.43 1.12
N ILE A 144 -19.29 1.70 1.35
CA ILE A 144 -18.18 0.98 0.73
C ILE A 144 -16.98 0.96 1.65
N VAL A 145 -16.31 -0.19 1.73
CA VAL A 145 -15.10 -0.34 2.55
C VAL A 145 -13.88 -0.51 1.67
N LEU A 146 -12.82 0.23 1.97
CA LEU A 146 -11.49 0.03 1.40
C LEU A 146 -10.58 -0.67 2.41
N SER A 147 -9.88 -1.70 1.96
CA SER A 147 -8.99 -2.50 2.79
C SER A 147 -7.53 -2.30 2.35
N ASP A 148 -6.71 -1.64 3.18
CA ASP A 148 -5.30 -1.39 2.87
C ASP A 148 -4.41 -2.59 3.25
N ASP A 149 -3.61 -3.10 2.33
CA ASP A 149 -2.81 -4.34 2.44
C ASP A 149 -3.62 -5.61 2.75
N GLY A 150 -4.82 -5.73 2.18
CA GLY A 150 -5.79 -6.76 2.55
C GLY A 150 -5.70 -8.11 1.82
N LEU A 151 -4.80 -8.26 0.85
CA LEU A 151 -4.83 -9.43 -0.06
C LEU A 151 -4.78 -10.76 0.68
N GLN A 152 -3.93 -10.88 1.70
CA GLN A 152 -3.78 -12.12 2.48
C GLN A 152 -4.89 -12.33 3.55
N HIS A 153 -5.82 -11.39 3.74
CA HIS A 153 -6.90 -11.47 4.74
C HIS A 153 -8.15 -12.20 4.22
N TYR A 154 -7.98 -13.44 3.72
CA TYR A 154 -9.01 -14.19 2.98
C TYR A 154 -10.32 -14.49 3.73
N ALA A 155 -10.32 -14.45 5.06
CA ALA A 155 -11.54 -14.61 5.87
C ALA A 155 -12.51 -13.42 5.76
N MET A 156 -12.03 -12.25 5.32
CA MET A 156 -12.89 -11.11 5.03
C MET A 156 -13.40 -11.22 3.59
N ALA A 157 -14.73 -11.25 3.44
CA ALA A 157 -15.37 -11.19 2.13
C ALA A 157 -14.94 -9.92 1.40
N ARG A 158 -14.83 -10.04 0.08
CA ARG A 158 -14.36 -8.97 -0.80
C ARG A 158 -15.16 -9.02 -2.10
N ALA A 159 -15.56 -7.85 -2.57
CA ALA A 159 -16.24 -7.70 -3.84
C ALA A 159 -15.24 -7.52 -4.98
N MET A 160 -14.06 -6.96 -4.69
CA MET A 160 -13.05 -6.63 -5.69
C MET A 160 -11.65 -6.62 -5.08
N GLU A 161 -10.66 -7.02 -5.86
CA GLU A 161 -9.24 -6.95 -5.54
C GLU A 161 -8.45 -6.10 -6.53
N ILE A 162 -7.63 -5.21 -5.98
CA ILE A 162 -6.69 -4.37 -6.71
C ILE A 162 -5.28 -4.74 -6.24
N VAL A 163 -4.47 -5.27 -7.16
CA VAL A 163 -3.06 -5.59 -6.92
C VAL A 163 -2.19 -4.45 -7.42
N VAL A 164 -1.40 -3.85 -6.53
CA VAL A 164 -0.42 -2.83 -6.87
C VAL A 164 0.95 -3.46 -7.07
N ILE A 165 1.62 -3.10 -8.15
CA ILE A 165 2.95 -3.58 -8.55
C ILE A 165 3.87 -2.39 -8.70
N ASP A 166 5.09 -2.48 -8.18
CA ASP A 166 6.15 -1.53 -8.52
C ASP A 166 6.67 -1.90 -9.92
N GLY A 167 6.43 -1.08 -10.94
CA GLY A 167 6.81 -1.43 -12.32
C GLY A 167 8.31 -1.29 -12.61
N THR A 168 9.12 -0.86 -11.64
CA THR A 168 10.58 -0.92 -11.76
C THR A 168 11.10 -2.25 -11.21
N ARG A 169 10.55 -2.71 -10.08
CA ARG A 169 11.01 -3.91 -9.36
C ARG A 169 10.27 -5.18 -9.77
N GLY A 170 9.07 -5.05 -10.29
CA GLY A 170 8.17 -6.15 -10.63
C GLY A 170 7.95 -7.09 -9.44
N LEU A 171 8.03 -8.39 -9.72
CA LEU A 171 7.86 -9.48 -8.75
C LEU A 171 9.20 -10.03 -8.23
N GLY A 172 10.32 -9.32 -8.45
CA GLY A 172 11.67 -9.78 -8.12
C GLY A 172 12.04 -11.07 -8.86
N ASN A 173 12.63 -12.03 -8.15
CA ASN A 173 13.02 -13.32 -8.73
C ASN A 173 11.84 -14.30 -8.99
N GLY A 174 10.60 -13.89 -8.70
CA GLY A 174 9.39 -14.69 -8.96
C GLY A 174 9.12 -15.82 -7.97
N LEU A 175 9.93 -15.96 -6.92
CA LEU A 175 9.77 -16.99 -5.88
C LEU A 175 9.06 -16.44 -4.64
N CYS A 176 8.39 -17.34 -3.92
CA CYS A 176 7.82 -17.02 -2.61
C CYS A 176 8.90 -16.93 -1.53
N LEU A 177 8.53 -16.35 -0.38
CA LEU A 177 9.35 -16.35 0.82
C LEU A 177 9.73 -17.78 1.22
N PRO A 178 10.95 -18.03 1.75
CA PRO A 178 12.03 -17.07 1.94
C PRO A 178 12.96 -16.88 0.71
N ALA A 179 12.83 -17.71 -0.34
CA ALA A 179 13.74 -17.67 -1.49
C ALA A 179 13.54 -16.44 -2.40
N GLY A 180 12.38 -15.80 -2.32
CA GLY A 180 12.03 -14.60 -3.06
C GLY A 180 11.12 -13.66 -2.26
N PRO A 181 10.75 -12.51 -2.84
CA PRO A 181 10.02 -11.47 -2.12
C PRO A 181 8.51 -11.74 -2.06
N LEU A 182 7.99 -12.79 -2.70
CA LEU A 182 6.54 -12.96 -2.84
C LEU A 182 5.90 -13.59 -1.60
N ARG A 183 4.78 -13.00 -1.17
CA ARG A 183 3.88 -13.54 -0.13
C ARG A 183 2.96 -14.64 -0.67
N GLU A 184 2.73 -14.66 -1.98
CA GLU A 184 1.95 -15.66 -2.70
C GLU A 184 2.54 -15.88 -4.09
N SER A 185 2.26 -17.03 -4.71
CA SER A 185 2.71 -17.35 -6.06
C SER A 185 2.51 -16.19 -7.05
N ALA A 186 3.49 -15.92 -7.92
CA ALA A 186 3.36 -14.89 -8.96
C ALA A 186 2.09 -15.04 -9.81
N ARG A 187 1.61 -16.28 -10.00
CA ARG A 187 0.38 -16.59 -10.72
C ARG A 187 -0.87 -15.97 -10.09
N ARG A 188 -0.82 -15.62 -8.80
CA ARG A 188 -1.93 -14.99 -8.05
C ARG A 188 -2.40 -13.68 -8.67
N ILE A 189 -1.52 -12.97 -9.34
CA ILE A 189 -1.82 -11.72 -10.04
C ILE A 189 -2.97 -11.90 -11.05
N LYS A 190 -3.07 -13.08 -11.69
CA LYS A 190 -4.07 -13.36 -12.72
C LYS A 190 -5.49 -13.50 -12.17
N SER A 191 -5.64 -13.67 -10.85
CA SER A 191 -6.95 -13.74 -10.21
C SER A 191 -7.33 -12.45 -9.49
N ALA A 192 -6.61 -11.34 -9.75
CA ALA A 192 -7.03 -10.02 -9.30
C ALA A 192 -7.93 -9.38 -10.36
N ASP A 193 -8.90 -8.58 -9.93
CA ASP A 193 -9.80 -7.88 -10.85
C ASP A 193 -9.07 -6.74 -11.56
N PHE A 194 -8.20 -6.03 -10.83
CA PHE A 194 -7.38 -4.95 -11.37
C PHE A 194 -5.93 -5.09 -10.96
N VAL A 195 -5.04 -4.81 -11.92
CA VAL A 195 -3.61 -4.67 -11.68
C VAL A 195 -3.23 -3.21 -11.93
N ILE A 196 -2.64 -2.58 -10.93
CA ILE A 196 -2.11 -1.21 -11.00
C ILE A 196 -0.59 -1.29 -11.00
N VAL A 197 0.04 -0.72 -12.02
CA VAL A 197 1.50 -0.55 -12.05
C VAL A 197 1.86 0.86 -11.60
N ASN A 198 2.74 0.92 -10.61
CA ASN A 198 3.15 2.15 -9.98
C ASN A 198 4.57 2.55 -10.43
N GLY A 199 4.63 3.48 -11.37
CA GLY A 199 5.84 3.81 -12.13
C GLY A 199 6.36 2.64 -12.98
N GLY A 200 7.09 2.92 -14.06
CA GLY A 200 7.53 1.87 -14.98
C GLY A 200 6.37 1.22 -15.74
N GLU A 201 6.55 -0.03 -16.17
CA GLU A 201 5.58 -0.73 -17.01
C GLU A 201 5.30 -2.15 -16.50
N TRP A 202 4.04 -2.59 -16.69
CA TRP A 202 3.62 -3.96 -16.46
C TRP A 202 2.55 -4.34 -17.49
N PRO A 203 2.59 -5.54 -18.08
CA PRO A 203 1.60 -5.97 -19.07
C PRO A 203 0.18 -5.93 -18.52
N ASP A 204 -0.76 -5.41 -19.31
CA ASP A 204 -2.20 -5.37 -19.01
C ASP A 204 -2.54 -4.70 -17.67
N ALA A 205 -1.71 -3.76 -17.21
CA ALA A 205 -1.93 -3.01 -15.97
C ALA A 205 -2.31 -1.55 -16.22
N TYR A 206 -3.15 -1.01 -15.34
CA TYR A 206 -3.44 0.41 -15.28
C TYR A 206 -2.26 1.16 -14.66
N ARG A 207 -1.86 2.27 -15.26
CA ARG A 207 -0.72 3.05 -14.78
C ARG A 207 -1.12 4.01 -13.67
N MET A 208 -0.33 4.02 -12.61
CA MET A 208 -0.34 5.04 -11.58
C MET A 208 1.04 5.68 -11.52
N GLU A 209 1.08 7.00 -11.47
CA GLU A 209 2.31 7.77 -11.28
C GLU A 209 2.21 8.60 -10.01
N LEU A 210 3.32 8.62 -9.25
CA LEU A 210 3.46 9.56 -8.15
C LEU A 210 4.01 10.87 -8.71
N VAL A 211 3.17 11.90 -8.66
CA VAL A 211 3.57 13.28 -8.92
C VAL A 211 4.01 13.89 -7.60
N ALA A 212 5.15 14.56 -7.57
CA ALA A 212 5.56 15.26 -6.36
C ALA A 212 4.68 16.47 -6.12
N GLY A 213 4.32 16.67 -4.85
CA GLY A 213 3.59 17.85 -4.42
C GLY A 213 4.51 19.01 -4.09
N LYS A 214 3.89 20.04 -3.52
CA LYS A 214 4.61 21.13 -2.86
C LYS A 214 5.36 20.61 -1.63
N PHE A 215 6.41 21.33 -1.25
CA PHE A 215 7.15 21.07 -0.02
C PHE A 215 6.37 21.59 1.17
N ILE A 216 6.52 20.93 2.32
CA ILE A 216 5.93 21.38 3.58
C ILE A 216 7.06 21.51 4.59
N GLN A 217 7.24 22.72 5.12
CA GLN A 217 8.17 22.97 6.20
C GLN A 217 7.63 22.33 7.49
N LEU A 218 8.36 21.39 8.07
CA LEU A 218 7.88 20.57 9.19
C LEU A 218 7.57 21.37 10.46
N MET A 219 8.33 22.44 10.74
CA MET A 219 8.17 23.24 11.96
C MET A 219 7.00 24.24 11.87
N SER A 220 6.82 24.87 10.72
CA SER A 220 5.81 25.92 10.52
C SER A 220 4.54 25.42 9.87
N GLY A 221 4.57 24.25 9.22
CA GLY A 221 3.51 23.77 8.34
C GLY A 221 3.39 24.55 7.03
N GLN A 222 4.29 25.51 6.77
CA GLN A 222 4.24 26.35 5.57
C GLN A 222 4.47 25.50 4.32
N VAL A 223 3.65 25.73 3.31
CA VAL A 223 3.78 25.08 2.01
C VAL A 223 4.69 25.93 1.13
N LEU A 224 5.75 25.31 0.60
CA LEU A 224 6.78 25.94 -0.23
C LEU A 224 6.78 25.32 -1.62
N ASP A 225 7.05 26.12 -2.65
CA ASP A 225 7.20 25.62 -4.02
C ASP A 225 8.64 25.15 -4.29
N ALA A 226 8.79 24.17 -5.18
CA ALA A 226 10.07 23.49 -5.44
C ALA A 226 11.19 24.44 -5.90
N PHE A 227 10.81 25.55 -6.54
CA PHE A 227 11.71 26.53 -7.13
C PHE A 227 12.23 27.57 -6.12
N GLU A 228 11.74 27.55 -4.87
CA GLU A 228 12.20 28.48 -3.83
C GLU A 228 13.54 28.05 -3.19
N PHE A 229 13.99 26.82 -3.46
CA PHE A 229 15.25 26.30 -2.94
C PHE A 229 16.41 26.62 -3.90
N ASN A 230 17.13 27.71 -3.63
CA ASN A 230 18.37 28.08 -4.34
C ASN A 230 19.64 27.48 -3.71
N GLU A 231 19.49 26.70 -2.64
CA GLU A 231 20.60 26.16 -1.87
C GLU A 231 20.72 24.64 -2.04
N LYS A 232 21.91 24.11 -1.74
CA LYS A 232 22.12 22.67 -1.72
C LYS A 232 21.33 22.06 -0.57
N VAL A 233 20.49 21.10 -0.90
CA VAL A 233 19.73 20.30 0.06
C VAL A 233 20.07 18.83 -0.10
N ALA A 234 19.73 17.99 0.88
CA ALA A 234 19.37 16.61 0.54
C ALA A 234 17.96 16.26 0.93
N ALA A 235 17.69 15.10 0.37
CA ALA A 235 16.84 14.05 0.74
C ALA A 235 17.47 13.11 1.80
N VAL A 236 16.71 12.85 2.85
CA VAL A 236 16.79 11.60 3.62
C VAL A 236 15.44 10.93 3.57
N ALA A 237 15.42 9.61 3.36
CA ALA A 237 14.22 8.82 3.27
C ALA A 237 14.33 7.58 4.15
N ALA A 238 13.39 7.41 5.08
CA ALA A 238 13.26 6.26 5.95
C ALA A 238 12.09 5.37 5.49
N ILE A 239 12.11 4.95 4.22
CA ILE A 239 11.06 4.13 3.61
C ILE A 239 11.65 2.83 3.05
N GLY A 240 10.81 1.82 2.81
CA GLY A 240 11.25 0.52 2.30
C GLY A 240 11.92 0.54 0.91
N ASN A 241 11.85 1.65 0.17
CA ASN A 241 12.57 1.87 -1.08
C ASN A 241 13.06 3.34 -1.20
N PRO A 242 14.21 3.69 -0.60
CA PRO A 242 14.68 5.08 -0.58
C PRO A 242 15.14 5.58 -1.95
N GLN A 243 15.58 4.69 -2.85
CA GLN A 243 15.98 5.08 -4.21
C GLN A 243 14.80 5.62 -5.01
N ARG A 244 13.61 5.10 -4.77
CA ARG A 244 12.37 5.60 -5.39
C ARG A 244 12.10 7.04 -5.00
N PHE A 245 12.23 7.37 -3.71
CA PHE A 245 12.10 8.74 -3.22
C PHE A 245 13.09 9.65 -3.95
N LEU A 246 14.38 9.26 -3.98
CA LEU A 246 15.41 10.03 -4.66
C LEU A 246 15.11 10.26 -6.13
N ARG A 247 14.66 9.24 -6.88
CA ARG A 247 14.34 9.40 -8.31
C ARG A 247 13.20 10.39 -8.55
N HIS A 248 12.16 10.35 -7.72
CA HIS A 248 11.06 11.31 -7.82
C HIS A 248 11.48 12.72 -7.39
N SER A 249 12.35 12.86 -6.38
CA SER A 249 12.88 14.16 -5.94
C SER A 249 13.91 14.75 -6.91
N LEU A 250 14.73 13.92 -7.57
CA LEU A 250 15.77 14.32 -8.53
C LEU A 250 15.18 14.85 -9.84
N ASN A 251 14.02 14.34 -10.27
CA ASN A 251 13.30 14.90 -11.43
C ASN A 251 12.79 16.34 -11.18
N LEU A 252 12.88 16.85 -9.95
CA LEU A 252 12.51 18.23 -9.60
C LEU A 252 13.71 19.13 -9.33
N VAL A 253 14.91 18.57 -9.07
CA VAL A 253 16.07 19.36 -8.62
C VAL A 253 17.37 18.77 -9.19
N CYS A 254 17.96 19.47 -10.17
CA CYS A 254 19.35 19.27 -10.56
C CYS A 254 20.28 19.65 -9.38
N SER A 255 21.12 18.71 -8.96
CA SER A 255 22.21 18.84 -7.97
C SER A 255 21.82 18.80 -6.47
N LEU A 256 21.86 17.61 -5.85
CA LEU A 256 21.55 17.37 -4.42
C LEU A 256 22.82 17.04 -3.57
N ARG A 257 22.95 17.66 -2.37
CA ARG A 257 23.73 17.20 -1.19
C ARG A 257 23.24 17.81 0.16
N LEU A 258 23.04 16.90 1.14
CA LEU A 258 22.51 16.82 2.53
C LEU A 258 21.52 17.80 3.23
N ILE A 259 20.25 17.35 3.49
CA ILE A 259 19.13 17.80 4.37
C ILE A 259 18.12 16.61 4.53
N LEU A 260 17.35 16.58 5.61
CA LEU A 260 16.34 15.57 5.95
C LEU A 260 14.95 16.09 5.51
N LEU A 261 14.23 15.38 4.63
CA LEU A 261 12.95 15.84 4.08
C LEU A 261 11.93 14.70 4.05
N LEU A 262 10.97 14.72 4.97
CA LEU A 262 9.76 13.90 4.92
C LEU A 262 8.77 14.55 3.94
N ILE A 263 8.88 14.22 2.65
CA ILE A 263 7.98 14.75 1.62
C ILE A 263 6.61 14.08 1.75
N THR A 264 5.58 14.93 1.82
CA THR A 264 4.19 14.52 1.63
C THR A 264 3.88 14.52 0.13
N ILE A 265 3.60 13.35 -0.44
CA ILE A 265 3.21 13.20 -1.85
C ILE A 265 1.80 13.78 -2.05
N VAL A 266 1.62 14.71 -3.00
CA VAL A 266 0.31 15.25 -3.41
C VAL A 266 -0.04 14.65 -4.77
N PHE A 267 -1.20 14.00 -4.86
CA PHE A 267 -1.69 13.42 -6.11
C PHE A 267 -2.28 14.49 -7.02
N SER A 268 -1.73 14.64 -8.22
CA SER A 268 -2.33 15.45 -9.28
C SER A 268 -3.34 14.61 -10.06
N GLN A 269 -4.60 15.04 -10.03
CA GLN A 269 -5.70 14.46 -10.78
C GLN A 269 -5.55 14.79 -12.27
N ARG A 270 -5.12 13.84 -13.10
CA ARG A 270 -5.43 13.84 -14.53
C ARG A 270 -6.39 12.70 -14.82
N ASN A 271 -7.51 13.03 -15.45
CA ASN A 271 -8.64 12.17 -15.80
C ASN A 271 -8.21 10.76 -16.27
N CYS A 272 -8.25 9.78 -15.36
CA CYS A 272 -8.32 8.37 -15.74
C CYS A 272 -9.79 8.01 -15.92
N GLY A 273 -10.28 8.18 -17.15
CA GLY A 273 -11.55 7.60 -17.57
C GLY A 273 -11.43 6.09 -17.56
N PHE A 274 -12.17 5.42 -16.67
CA PHE A 274 -12.39 3.98 -16.76
C PHE A 274 -13.34 3.71 -17.92
N GLN A 275 -12.80 3.45 -19.11
CA GLN A 275 -13.60 2.84 -20.16
C GLN A 275 -13.66 1.33 -19.94
N LYS A 276 -14.89 0.86 -19.78
CA LYS A 276 -15.28 -0.55 -19.75
C LYS A 276 -15.01 -1.12 -21.15
N LYS A 277 -14.16 -2.15 -21.26
CA LYS A 277 -14.12 -2.96 -22.49
C LYS A 277 -15.41 -3.78 -22.51
N GLU A 278 -16.24 -3.54 -23.52
CA GLU A 278 -17.29 -4.47 -23.96
C GLU A 278 -16.67 -5.75 -24.54
#